data_AF-A0A6B2XL47-F1
#
_entry.id   AF-A0A6B2XL47-F1
#
_cell.length_a   1.000
_cell.length_b   1.000
_cell.length_c   1.000
_cell.angle_alpha   90.00
_cell.angle_beta   90.00
_cell.angle_gamma   90.00
#
_symmetry.space_group_name_H-M   'P 1'
#
loop_
_entity.id
_entity.type
_entity.pdbx_description
1 polymer ?
#
loop_
_entity_poly.entity_id
_entity_poly.type
_entity_poly.pdbx_seq_one_letter_code
_entity_poly.pdbx_strand_id
1 'polypeptide(L)'
;MNNRSLYRAADERYDSMEYRRTGRSGLKLPAISLGLWHNFGDDASLGSQRAILRRAFDLGVTHFDLANNYGPPPGSAELNFGTIF
;
A
#
# COMPACT_ATOMS: atom_id res chain seq x y z
N MET A 1 15.57 -22.07 -15.14
CA MET A 1 16.14 -21.15 -14.13
C MET A 1 15.07 -20.13 -13.77
N ASN A 2 14.43 -20.26 -12.61
CA ASN A 2 13.34 -19.36 -12.21
C ASN A 2 13.95 -18.04 -11.70
N ASN A 3 13.97 -17.03 -12.57
CA ASN A 3 14.37 -15.69 -12.18
C ASN A 3 13.24 -15.05 -11.38
N ARG A 4 13.18 -15.30 -10.06
CA ARG A 4 12.34 -14.51 -9.14
C ARG A 4 12.96 -13.12 -9.04
N SER A 5 12.58 -12.22 -9.94
CA SER A 5 12.86 -10.80 -9.78
C SER A 5 12.19 -10.33 -8.49
N LEU A 6 13.02 -10.05 -7.48
CA LEU A 6 12.60 -9.37 -6.26
C LEU A 6 12.09 -7.97 -6.63
N TYR A 7 11.02 -7.54 -5.97
CA TYR A 7 10.54 -6.18 -6.17
C TYR A 7 11.57 -5.18 -5.65
N ARG A 8 11.97 -4.26 -6.52
CA ARG A 8 12.74 -3.07 -6.19
C ARG A 8 11.84 -1.87 -6.43
N ALA A 9 11.60 -1.08 -5.39
CA ALA A 9 10.82 0.14 -5.51
C ALA A 9 11.53 1.14 -6.44
N ALA A 10 10.75 1.96 -7.14
CA ALA A 10 11.25 3.03 -8.02
C ALA A 10 12.20 3.95 -7.23
N ASP A 11 13.38 4.22 -7.78
CA ASP A 11 14.42 4.99 -7.09
C ASP A 11 13.98 6.46 -6.91
N GLU A 12 13.16 6.95 -7.83
CA GLU A 12 12.59 8.31 -7.94
C GLU A 12 11.27 8.53 -7.18
N ARG A 13 10.79 7.53 -6.41
CA ARG A 13 9.46 7.57 -5.76
C ARG A 13 9.19 8.76 -4.84
N TYR A 14 10.24 9.47 -4.40
CA TYR A 14 10.13 10.63 -3.52
C TYR A 14 10.23 11.97 -4.26
N ASP A 15 10.47 11.97 -5.57
CA ASP A 15 10.77 13.18 -6.33
C ASP A 15 9.52 14.03 -6.60
N SER A 16 8.35 13.39 -6.72
CA SER A 16 7.09 14.06 -7.10
C SER A 16 6.02 14.11 -6.02
N MET A 17 6.03 13.20 -5.04
CA MET A 17 4.99 13.16 -4.00
C MET A 17 5.15 14.33 -3.03
N GLU A 18 4.09 15.12 -2.85
CA GLU A 18 4.04 16.14 -1.81
C GLU A 18 3.80 15.50 -0.44
N TYR A 19 4.62 15.83 0.56
CA TYR A 19 4.45 15.36 1.93
C TYR A 19 4.05 16.50 2.88
N ARG A 20 2.86 16.38 3.48
CA ARG A 20 2.24 17.40 4.34
C ARG A 20 2.35 17.03 5.81
N ARG A 21 2.64 18.00 6.69
CA ARG A 21 2.69 17.78 8.14
C ARG A 21 1.30 17.45 8.68
N THR A 22 1.24 16.48 9.59
CA THR A 22 0.00 16.11 10.29
C THR A 22 -0.20 17.04 11.50
N GLY A 23 -0.89 18.15 11.28
CA GLY A 23 -1.08 19.19 12.31
C GLY A 23 0.24 19.78 12.80
N ARG A 24 0.44 19.84 14.12
CA ARG A 24 1.67 20.35 14.77
C ARG A 24 2.72 19.26 15.02
N SER A 25 2.53 18.05 14.48
CA SER A 25 3.46 16.93 14.70
C SER A 25 4.66 16.97 13.75
N GLY A 26 5.66 16.16 14.08
CA GLY A 26 6.80 15.87 13.20
C GLY A 26 6.44 14.97 12.01
N LEU A 27 5.33 14.23 12.09
CA LEU A 27 4.90 13.29 11.08
C LEU A 27 4.47 14.02 9.80
N LYS A 28 4.94 13.52 8.66
CA LYS A 28 4.45 13.94 7.36
C LYS A 28 3.75 12.77 6.68
N LEU A 29 2.55 13.00 6.17
CA LEU A 29 1.82 12.05 5.34
C LEU A 29 1.91 12.46 3.87
N PRO A 30 1.86 11.52 2.92
CA PRO A 30 1.75 11.87 1.52
C PRO A 30 0.44 12.63 1.28
N ALA A 31 0.43 13.57 0.34
CA ALA A 31 -0.79 14.31 -0.01
C ALA A 31 -1.91 13.40 -0.51
N ILE A 32 -1.55 12.21 -1.00
CA ILE A 32 -2.45 11.11 -1.36
C ILE A 32 -2.04 9.85 -0.57
N SER A 33 -2.99 9.27 0.17
CA SER A 33 -2.83 7.99 0.88
C SER A 33 -3.67 6.89 0.23
N LEU A 34 -3.33 5.62 0.46
CA LEU A 34 -4.10 4.47 -0.06
C LEU A 34 -4.85 3.76 1.07
N GLY A 35 -6.19 3.74 1.00
CA GLY A 35 -7.03 2.96 1.90
C GLY A 35 -7.38 1.58 1.35
N LEU A 36 -7.43 0.58 2.23
CA LEU A 36 -7.61 -0.83 1.87
C LEU A 36 -9.02 -1.37 2.15
N TRP A 37 -10.00 -0.49 2.30
CA TRP A 37 -11.39 -0.87 2.61
C TRP A 37 -11.99 -1.86 1.61
N HIS A 38 -11.72 -1.64 0.31
CA HIS A 38 -12.18 -2.49 -0.79
C HIS A 38 -11.00 -2.93 -1.66
N ASN A 39 -11.18 -4.06 -2.36
CA ASN A 39 -10.22 -4.67 -3.30
C ASN A 39 -9.03 -5.38 -2.64
N PHE A 40 -8.98 -5.46 -1.31
CA PHE A 40 -7.91 -6.15 -0.57
C PHE A 40 -8.42 -7.36 0.22
N GLY A 41 -9.70 -7.70 0.07
CA GLY A 41 -10.27 -8.94 0.60
C GLY A 41 -9.91 -10.18 -0.23
N ASP A 42 -10.39 -11.33 0.22
CA ASP A 42 -10.18 -12.62 -0.45
C ASP A 42 -10.99 -12.74 -1.76
N ASP A 43 -11.93 -11.82 -1.98
CA ASP A 43 -12.67 -11.64 -3.22
C ASP A 43 -11.83 -10.98 -4.34
N ALA A 44 -10.62 -10.48 -4.02
CA ALA A 44 -9.67 -9.92 -4.97
C ALA A 44 -8.36 -10.72 -5.01
N SER A 45 -7.81 -10.93 -6.22
CA SER A 45 -6.55 -11.69 -6.35
C SER A 45 -5.36 -10.98 -5.67
N LEU A 46 -4.53 -11.75 -4.93
CA LEU A 46 -3.28 -11.26 -4.35
C LEU A 46 -2.34 -10.60 -5.38
N GLY A 47 -2.38 -11.05 -6.64
CA GLY A 47 -1.60 -10.44 -7.73
C GLY A 47 -2.02 -8.99 -7.99
N SER A 48 -3.33 -8.72 -8.05
CA SER A 48 -3.87 -7.37 -8.26
C SER A 48 -3.60 -6.48 -7.05
N GLN A 49 -3.83 -7.00 -5.84
CA GLN A 49 -3.53 -6.30 -4.60
C GLN A 49 -2.05 -5.87 -4.53
N ARG A 50 -1.15 -6.80 -4.84
CA ARG A 50 0.30 -6.55 -4.89
C ARG A 50 0.67 -5.49 -5.93
N ALA A 51 0.04 -5.52 -7.11
CA ALA A 51 0.29 -4.52 -8.15
C ALA A 51 -0.13 -3.11 -7.72
N ILE A 52 -1.31 -2.98 -7.08
CA ILE A 52 -1.81 -1.70 -6.56
C ILE A 52 -0.87 -1.16 -5.48
N LEU A 53 -0.50 -1.99 -4.50
CA LEU A 53 0.37 -1.58 -3.38
C LEU A 53 1.75 -1.13 -3.87
N ARG A 54 2.36 -1.89 -4.78
CA ARG A 54 3.67 -1.53 -5.36
C ARG A 54 3.59 -0.24 -6.15
N ARG A 55 2.57 -0.09 -7.00
CA ARG A 55 2.38 1.14 -7.78
C ARG A 55 2.18 2.36 -6.88
N ALA A 56 1.41 2.23 -5.80
CA ALA A 56 1.23 3.30 -4.83
C ALA A 56 2.57 3.71 -4.21
N PHE A 57 3.37 2.73 -3.77
CA PHE A 57 4.68 3.00 -3.18
C PHE A 57 5.69 3.60 -4.18
N ASP A 58 5.71 3.11 -5.42
CA ASP A 58 6.52 3.65 -6.51
C ASP A 58 6.15 5.09 -6.87
N LEU A 59 4.91 5.52 -6.58
CA LEU A 59 4.43 6.89 -6.71
C LEU A 59 4.64 7.74 -5.44
N GLY A 60 5.31 7.20 -4.42
CA GLY A 60 5.61 7.91 -3.17
C GLY A 60 4.51 7.85 -2.11
N VAL A 61 3.45 7.06 -2.30
CA VAL A 61 2.49 6.82 -1.21
C VAL A 61 3.19 6.03 -0.11
N THR A 62 3.33 6.63 1.07
CA THR A 62 3.95 6.01 2.26
C THR A 62 2.96 5.73 3.39
N HIS A 63 1.66 5.95 3.14
CA HIS A 63 0.60 5.70 4.11
C HIS A 63 -0.44 4.76 3.52
N PHE A 64 -0.57 3.60 4.16
CA PHE A 64 -1.57 2.58 3.85
C PHE A 64 -2.53 2.49 5.04
N ASP A 65 -3.81 2.71 4.78
CA ASP A 65 -4.86 2.78 5.79
C ASP A 65 -5.68 1.48 5.81
N LEU A 66 -5.82 0.88 7.00
CA LEU A 66 -6.51 -0.39 7.23
C LEU A 66 -7.45 -0.27 8.44
N ALA A 67 -8.37 -1.23 8.56
CA ALA A 67 -9.12 -1.49 9.77
C ALA A 67 -9.38 -3.00 9.93
N ASN A 68 -9.62 -3.41 11.18
CA ASN A 68 -9.84 -4.80 11.58
C ASN A 68 -10.93 -5.56 10.80
N ASN A 69 -11.92 -4.86 10.24
CA ASN A 69 -13.02 -5.46 9.49
C ASN A 69 -12.94 -5.26 7.97
N TYR A 70 -11.84 -4.68 7.46
CA TYR A 70 -11.64 -4.53 6.02
C TYR A 70 -11.47 -5.91 5.35
N GLY A 71 -11.99 -6.02 4.13
CA GLY A 71 -12.19 -7.29 3.42
C GLY A 71 -13.17 -7.11 2.26
N PRO A 72 -14.04 -8.10 1.94
CA PRO A 72 -14.43 -9.29 2.73
C PRO A 72 -13.52 -10.52 2.55
N PRO A 73 -13.53 -11.47 3.50
CA PRO A 73 -14.18 -11.42 4.82
C PRO A 73 -13.47 -10.43 5.78
N PRO A 74 -14.10 -9.99 6.88
CA PRO A 74 -13.45 -9.12 7.87
C PRO A 74 -12.07 -9.64 8.29
N GLY A 75 -11.06 -8.77 8.23
CA GLY A 75 -9.66 -9.08 8.58
C GLY A 75 -8.82 -9.59 7.41
N SER A 76 -9.43 -10.01 6.30
CA SER A 76 -8.67 -10.47 5.12
C SER A 76 -7.78 -9.40 4.52
N ALA A 77 -8.19 -8.12 4.56
CA ALA A 77 -7.34 -7.04 4.06
C ALA A 77 -6.03 -6.89 4.86
N GLU A 78 -6.08 -7.04 6.19
CA GLU A 78 -4.89 -7.00 7.05
C GLU A 78 -3.98 -8.22 6.78
N LEU A 79 -4.57 -9.42 6.66
CA LEU A 79 -3.83 -10.65 6.36
C LEU A 79 -3.17 -10.62 4.99
N ASN A 80 -3.88 -10.14 3.97
CA ASN A 80 -3.37 -10.05 2.61
C ASN A 80 -2.27 -8.99 2.49
N PHE A 81 -2.44 -7.84 3.15
CA PHE A 81 -1.38 -6.82 3.25
C PHE A 81 -0.11 -7.40 3.89
N GLY A 82 -0.23 -8.09 5.04
CA GLY A 82 0.90 -8.74 5.72
C GLY A 82 1.51 -9.94 4.99
N THR A 83 0.83 -10.49 3.98
CA THR A 83 1.40 -11.50 3.07
C THR A 83 2.23 -10.85 1.94
N ILE A 84 1.93 -9.59 1.61
CA ILE A 84 2.57 -8.87 0.50
C ILE A 84 3.82 -8.12 0.96
N PHE A 85 3.79 -7.56 2.18
CA PHE A 85 4.86 -6.79 2.82
C PHE A 85 5.44 -7.53 4.02
#